data_AF-A0A496WSJ9-F1
#
_entry.id   AF-A0A496WSJ9-F1
#
_cell.length_a   1.000
_cell.length_b   1.000
_cell.length_c   1.000
_cell.angle_alpha   90.00
_cell.angle_beta   90.00
_cell.angle_gamma   90.00
#
_symmetry.space_group_name_H-M   'P 1'
#
loop_
_entity.id
_entity.type
_entity.pdbx_description
1 polymer ?
#
loop_
_entity_poly.entity_id
_entity_poly.type
_entity_poly.pdbx_seq_one_letter_code
_entity_poly.pdbx_strand_id
1 'polypeptide(L)'
;MNLPKRVKIFEVGPRDGLQNEPQPVDTETKVALIEKLADAGVQAIESGSFVSPKWVPQMAGSEAVFGTIKRKTGVTYSALTPNMRGLERAISAGVSEVAVFIAAT
;
A
#
# COMPACT_ATOMS: atom_id res chain seq x y z
N MET A 1 -23.20 20.70 16.28
CA MET A 1 -22.70 19.56 15.48
C MET A 1 -21.89 18.65 16.39
N ASN A 2 -22.16 17.35 16.40
CA ASN A 2 -21.47 16.38 17.26
C ASN A 2 -20.40 15.66 16.42
N LEU A 3 -19.23 16.27 16.28
CA LEU A 3 -18.12 15.71 15.49
C LEU A 3 -17.28 14.74 16.34
N PRO A 4 -16.68 13.71 15.70
CA PRO A 4 -15.77 12.81 16.40
C PRO A 4 -14.54 13.57 16.91
N LYS A 5 -14.09 13.22 18.11
CA LYS A 5 -12.88 13.80 18.73
C LYS A 5 -11.57 13.33 18.07
N ARG A 6 -11.64 12.32 17.19
CA ARG A 6 -10.49 11.71 16.52
C ARG A 6 -10.93 11.14 15.18
N VAL A 7 -10.08 11.32 14.17
CA VAL A 7 -10.21 10.69 12.86
C VAL A 7 -8.94 9.88 12.58
N LYS A 8 -9.09 8.77 11.85
CA LYS A 8 -7.96 8.01 11.31
C LYS A 8 -7.89 8.30 9.81
N ILE A 9 -6.76 8.82 9.35
CA ILE A 9 -6.48 8.98 7.93
C ILE A 9 -5.84 7.67 7.45
N PHE A 10 -6.40 7.11 6.39
CA PHE A 10 -5.86 5.94 5.70
C PHE A 10 -5.34 6.42 4.35
N GLU A 11 -4.02 6.48 4.22
CA GLU A 11 -3.36 7.02 3.04
C GLU A 11 -3.22 5.94 1.97
N VAL A 12 -3.76 6.20 0.80
CA VAL A 12 -3.82 5.25 -0.32
C VAL A 12 -3.00 5.69 -1.53
N GLY A 13 -2.37 6.87 -1.47
CA GLY A 13 -1.53 7.43 -2.54
C GLY A 13 -0.49 6.46 -3.10
N PRO A 14 0.29 5.74 -2.26
CA PRO A 14 1.30 4.79 -2.76
C PRO A 14 0.72 3.58 -3.52
N ARG A 15 -0.57 3.25 -3.31
CA ARG A 15 -1.26 2.16 -4.02
C ARG A 15 -2.26 2.70 -5.02
N ASP A 16 -3.41 3.19 -4.55
CA ASP A 16 -4.53 3.63 -5.37
C ASP A 16 -4.20 4.87 -6.19
N GLY A 17 -3.42 5.80 -5.62
CA GLY A 17 -2.92 6.96 -6.36
C GLY A 17 -2.01 6.54 -7.51
N LEU A 18 -0.85 5.94 -7.18
CA LEU A 18 0.14 5.52 -8.18
C LEU A 18 -0.40 4.51 -9.21
N GLN A 19 -1.38 3.69 -8.85
CA GLN A 19 -2.02 2.76 -9.78
C GLN A 19 -2.73 3.49 -10.94
N ASN A 20 -3.27 4.68 -10.68
CA ASN A 20 -4.01 5.47 -11.67
C ASN A 20 -3.16 6.52 -12.40
N GLU A 21 -1.88 6.65 -12.03
CA GLU A 21 -0.96 7.55 -12.72
C GLU A 21 -0.53 6.99 -14.08
N PRO A 22 -0.34 7.85 -15.09
CA PRO A 22 0.00 7.43 -16.45
C PRO A 22 1.43 6.91 -16.57
N GLN A 23 2.33 7.35 -15.68
CA GLN A 23 3.74 6.97 -15.69
C GLN A 23 4.05 6.05 -14.51
N PRO A 24 4.73 4.90 -14.74
CA PRO A 24 5.17 4.06 -13.65
C PRO A 24 6.26 4.77 -12.85
N VAL A 25 6.16 4.67 -11.52
CA VAL A 25 7.17 5.15 -10.59
C VAL A 25 8.07 3.99 -10.18
N ASP A 26 9.38 4.24 -10.13
CA ASP A 26 10.37 3.25 -9.72
C ASP A 26 10.24 2.88 -8.24
N THR A 27 10.87 1.77 -7.85
CA THR A 27 10.74 1.20 -6.50
C THR A 27 11.34 2.13 -5.44
N GLU A 28 12.46 2.78 -5.72
CA GLU A 28 13.16 3.64 -4.76
C GLU A 28 12.32 4.88 -4.44
N THR A 29 11.72 5.48 -5.47
CA THR A 29 10.80 6.60 -5.32
C THR A 29 9.54 6.21 -4.56
N LYS A 30 8.98 5.01 -4.81
CA LYS A 30 7.84 4.48 -4.03
C LYS A 30 8.18 4.32 -2.55
N VAL A 31 9.33 3.74 -2.24
CA VAL A 31 9.81 3.57 -0.85
C VAL A 31 9.98 4.93 -0.19
N ALA A 32 10.63 5.88 -0.86
CA ALA A 32 10.83 7.23 -0.33
C ALA A 32 9.51 7.96 -0.06
N LEU A 33 8.49 7.78 -0.91
CA LEU A 33 7.15 8.31 -0.68
C LEU A 33 6.53 7.72 0.59
N ILE A 34 6.52 6.40 0.74
CA ILE A 34 5.93 5.70 1.89
C ILE A 34 6.61 6.10 3.20
N GLU A 35 7.94 6.18 3.20
CA GLU A 35 8.71 6.61 4.38
C GLU A 35 8.41 8.07 4.74
N LYS A 36 8.34 8.97 3.76
CA LYS A 36 7.96 10.38 4.00
C LYS A 36 6.54 10.53 4.55
N LEU A 37 5.59 9.71 4.10
CA LEU A 37 4.23 9.69 4.63
C LEU A 37 4.21 9.22 6.10
N ALA A 38 4.99 8.19 6.42
CA ALA A 38 5.16 7.72 7.80
C ALA A 38 5.87 8.78 8.67
N ASP A 39 6.85 9.51 8.12
CA ASP A 39 7.52 10.64 8.77
C ASP A 39 6.57 11.81 9.04
N ALA A 40 5.61 12.05 8.15
CA ALA A 40 4.57 13.06 8.33
C ALA A 40 3.52 12.70 9.41
N GLY A 41 3.62 11.50 10.00
CA GLY A 41 2.73 11.06 11.09
C GLY A 41 1.52 10.25 10.63
N VAL A 42 1.46 9.83 9.37
CA VAL A 42 0.41 8.92 8.89
C VAL A 42 0.60 7.53 9.52
N GLN A 43 -0.45 7.01 10.15
CA GLN A 43 -0.40 5.75 10.88
C GLN A 43 -0.92 4.54 10.09
N ALA A 44 -1.58 4.76 8.96
CA ALA A 44 -2.07 3.69 8.11
C ALA A 44 -1.86 4.05 6.63
N ILE A 45 -1.03 3.26 5.96
CA ILE A 45 -0.56 3.52 4.60
C ILE A 45 -0.73 2.25 3.78
N GLU A 46 -1.55 2.33 2.73
CA GLU A 46 -1.66 1.28 1.74
C GLU A 46 -0.46 1.38 0.79
N SER A 47 0.52 0.52 1.04
CA SER A 47 1.90 0.66 0.56
C SER A 47 2.17 -0.10 -0.74
N GLY A 48 1.21 -0.87 -1.24
CA GLY A 48 1.36 -1.59 -2.50
C GLY A 48 0.23 -2.56 -2.79
N SER A 49 0.38 -3.34 -3.85
CA SER A 49 -0.65 -4.26 -4.33
C SER A 49 -0.04 -5.51 -4.95
N PHE A 50 -0.53 -6.67 -4.52
CA PHE A 50 -0.11 -7.99 -5.01
C PHE A 50 -1.01 -8.48 -6.15
N VAL A 51 -1.39 -7.56 -7.03
CA VAL A 51 -2.06 -7.83 -8.31
C VAL A 51 -1.08 -8.39 -9.34
N SER A 52 -1.60 -8.75 -10.52
CA SER A 52 -0.75 -9.16 -11.63
C SER A 52 -0.05 -7.93 -12.24
N PRO A 53 1.28 -7.92 -12.36
CA PRO A 53 2.00 -6.81 -13.01
C PRO A 53 1.70 -6.71 -14.51
N LYS A 54 1.17 -7.78 -15.13
CA LYS A 54 0.68 -7.75 -16.51
C LYS A 54 -0.54 -6.84 -16.67
N TRP A 55 -1.43 -6.84 -15.69
CA TRP A 55 -2.68 -6.09 -15.72
C TRP A 55 -2.54 -4.71 -15.08
N VAL A 56 -1.66 -4.58 -14.08
CA VAL A 56 -1.39 -3.33 -13.38
C VAL A 56 0.13 -3.12 -13.27
N PRO A 57 0.79 -2.66 -14.36
CA PRO A 57 2.25 -2.47 -14.38
C PRO A 57 2.75 -1.49 -13.30
N GLN A 58 1.95 -0.49 -12.95
CA GLN A 58 2.27 0.51 -11.93
C GLN A 58 2.56 -0.13 -10.56
N MET A 59 1.92 -1.26 -10.25
CA MET A 59 2.06 -1.97 -8.97
C MET A 59 3.13 -3.08 -9.00
N ALA A 60 3.86 -3.21 -10.11
CA ALA A 60 5.03 -4.07 -10.17
C ALA A 60 6.07 -3.63 -9.12
N GLY A 61 6.76 -4.62 -8.54
CA GLY A 61 7.79 -4.39 -7.52
C GLY A 61 7.26 -4.22 -6.09
N SER A 62 5.99 -4.50 -5.82
CA SER A 62 5.43 -4.42 -4.46
C SER A 62 6.22 -5.28 -3.45
N GLU A 63 6.71 -6.47 -3.83
CA GLU A 63 7.62 -7.25 -2.97
C GLU A 63 8.88 -6.48 -2.59
N ALA A 64 9.51 -5.82 -3.56
CA ALA A 64 10.74 -5.07 -3.34
C ALA A 64 10.48 -3.84 -2.46
N VAL A 65 9.33 -3.17 -2.64
CA VAL A 65 8.90 -2.09 -1.73
C VAL A 65 8.80 -2.61 -0.30
N PHE A 66 8.03 -3.67 -0.05
CA PHE A 66 7.85 -4.24 1.29
C PHE A 66 9.14 -4.81 1.91
N GLY A 67 10.06 -5.29 1.08
CA GLY A 67 11.40 -5.74 1.50
C GLY A 67 12.35 -4.59 1.86
N THR A 68 12.12 -3.39 1.33
CA THR A 68 13.03 -2.24 1.47
C THR A 68 12.56 -1.21 2.50
N ILE A 69 11.25 -1.01 2.65
CA ILE A 69 10.69 0.01 3.56
C ILE A 69 11.17 -0.18 5.01
N LYS A 70 11.62 0.92 5.61
CA LYS A 70 11.93 0.98 7.05
C LYS A 70 10.65 1.22 7.84
N ARG A 71 10.03 0.12 8.27
CA ARG A 71 8.77 0.14 9.01
C ARG A 71 8.94 0.88 10.35
N LYS A 72 8.09 1.88 10.59
CA LYS A 72 8.00 2.62 11.86
C LYS A 72 7.02 1.95 12.82
N THR A 73 7.40 1.92 14.10
CA THR A 73 6.51 1.45 15.17
C THR A 73 5.24 2.29 15.22
N GLY A 74 4.07 1.64 15.26
CA GLY A 74 2.77 2.32 15.29
C GLY A 74 2.23 2.73 13.92
N VAL A 75 2.94 2.44 12.82
CA VAL A 75 2.46 2.61 11.45
C VAL A 75 2.10 1.25 10.86
N THR A 76 0.92 1.16 10.26
CA THR A 76 0.46 -0.03 9.53
C THR A 76 0.74 0.16 8.05
N TYR A 77 1.43 -0.81 7.46
CA TYR A 77 1.75 -0.86 6.03
C TYR A 77 0.93 -1.99 5.41
N SER A 78 -0.19 -1.65 4.79
CA SER A 78 -1.12 -2.61 4.22
C SER A 78 -0.91 -2.80 2.72
N ALA A 79 -1.40 -3.90 2.16
CA ALA A 79 -1.37 -4.15 0.73
C ALA A 79 -2.67 -4.72 0.19
N LEU A 80 -3.02 -4.39 -1.06
CA LEU A 80 -4.16 -4.97 -1.74
C LEU A 80 -3.85 -6.40 -2.22
N THR A 81 -4.74 -7.35 -1.94
CA THR A 81 -4.61 -8.75 -2.39
C THR A 81 -5.88 -9.21 -3.09
N PRO A 82 -5.89 -9.40 -4.43
CA PRO A 82 -7.12 -9.72 -5.16
C PRO A 82 -7.50 -11.22 -5.11
N ASN A 83 -6.58 -12.09 -4.72
CA ASN A 83 -6.76 -13.53 -4.71
C ASN A 83 -5.73 -14.21 -3.78
N MET A 84 -5.82 -15.54 -3.67
CA MET A 84 -4.97 -16.33 -2.77
C MET A 84 -3.48 -16.26 -3.12
N ARG A 85 -3.12 -16.28 -4.41
CA ARG A 85 -1.71 -16.14 -4.82
C ARG A 85 -1.14 -14.78 -4.45
N GLY A 86 -1.94 -13.72 -4.57
CA GLY A 86 -1.56 -12.39 -4.13
C GLY A 86 -1.37 -12.32 -2.61
N LEU A 87 -2.26 -12.97 -1.85
CA LEU A 87 -2.16 -13.08 -0.40
C LEU A 87 -0.90 -13.82 0.05
N GLU A 88 -0.59 -14.98 -0.54
CA GLU A 88 0.63 -15.76 -0.24
C GLU A 88 1.91 -14.94 -0.46
N ARG A 89 1.96 -14.17 -1.56
CA ARG A 89 3.08 -13.25 -1.85
C ARG A 89 3.16 -12.12 -0.82
N ALA A 90 2.02 -11.54 -0.43
CA ALA A 90 1.96 -10.49 0.59
C ALA A 90 2.47 -10.98 1.95
N ILE A 91 2.05 -12.17 2.38
CA ILE A 91 2.53 -12.81 3.61
C ILE A 91 4.05 -13.02 3.53
N SER A 92 4.54 -13.54 2.41
CA SER A 92 5.98 -13.78 2.20
C SER A 92 6.81 -12.49 2.22
N ALA A 93 6.22 -11.35 1.81
CA ALA A 93 6.85 -10.03 1.85
C ALA A 93 6.75 -9.34 3.23
N GLY A 94 6.15 -10.01 4.23
CA GLY A 94 5.99 -9.46 5.59
C GLY A 94 4.94 -8.34 5.66
N VAL A 95 3.88 -8.43 4.85
CA VAL A 95 2.72 -7.53 4.95
C VAL A 95 1.92 -7.90 6.20
N SER A 96 1.58 -6.93 7.04
CA SER A 96 0.87 -7.15 8.30
C SER A 96 -0.66 -7.00 8.18
N GLU A 97 -1.14 -6.32 7.15
CA GLU A 97 -2.56 -6.07 6.92
C GLU A 97 -2.85 -6.12 5.42
N VAL A 98 -3.95 -6.77 5.02
CA VAL A 98 -4.33 -6.88 3.61
C VAL A 98 -5.72 -6.30 3.36
N ALA A 99 -5.88 -5.65 2.22
CA ALA A 99 -7.16 -5.17 1.72
C ALA A 99 -7.70 -6.11 0.65
N VAL A 100 -9.00 -6.42 0.74
CA VAL A 100 -9.76 -7.12 -0.29
C VAL A 100 -10.84 -6.18 -0.83
N PHE A 101 -11.20 -6.32 -2.10
CA PHE A 101 -12.25 -5.52 -2.70
C PHE A 101 -13.23 -6.40 -3.46
N ILE A 102 -14.50 -5.97 -3.45
CA ILE A 102 -15.60 -6.55 -4.21
C ILE A 102 -16.40 -5.41 -4.83
N ALA A 103 -17.09 -5.67 -5.93
CA ALA A 103 -18.07 -4.76 -6.49
C ALA A 103 -19.47 -5.20 -6.05
N ALA A 104 -20.29 -4.27 -5.58
CA ALA A 104 -21.72 -4.50 -5.42
C ALA A 104 -22.42 -4.27 -6.77
N THR A 105 -23.16 -5.26 -7.26
CA THR A 105 -24.04 -5.17 -8.44
C THR A 105 -25.49 -5.12 -8.03
#